data_AF-A0AAD6FMQ4-F1
#
_entry.id   AF-A0AAD6FMQ4-F1
#
_cell.length_a   1.000
_cell.length_b   1.000
_cell.length_c   1.000
_cell.angle_alpha   90.00
_cell.angle_beta   90.00
_cell.angle_gamma   90.00
#
_symmetry.space_group_name_H-M   'P 1'
#
loop_
_entity.id
_entity.type
_entity.pdbx_description
1 polymer ?
#
loop_
_entity_poly.entity_id
_entity_poly.type
_entity_poly.pdbx_seq_one_letter_code
_entity_poly.pdbx_strand_id
1 'polypeptide(L)'
;MEWSKKFLKAMVSAKVRAYVKDYCKRNGLLTLSVFAVVTGCVLGFVLRTYNLSTQAKIYFSFPGELLMRMLKMLILPLITSSLMSGLSAMDTKASGRLGFLTITYYLWTTFIAVIVGIVLVLVIHPGTGTEKDGHHSHSGPVMTSADALLDLIR
;
A
#
# COMPACT_ATOMS: atom_id res chain seq x y z
N MET A 1 -43.60 -9.64 26.53
CA MET A 1 -42.18 -10.01 26.28
C MET A 1 -41.45 -9.09 25.28
N GLU A 2 -42.16 -8.33 24.43
CA GLU A 2 -41.59 -7.35 23.47
C GLU A 2 -40.90 -6.12 24.11
N TRP A 3 -41.44 -5.64 25.24
CA TRP A 3 -40.98 -4.42 25.91
C TRP A 3 -39.54 -4.53 26.43
N SER A 4 -39.15 -5.70 26.95
CA SER A 4 -37.80 -5.95 27.47
C SER A 4 -36.75 -5.98 26.36
N LYS A 5 -37.08 -6.49 25.15
CA LYS A 5 -36.13 -6.55 24.02
C LYS A 5 -35.84 -5.16 23.46
N LYS A 6 -36.84 -4.28 23.38
CA LYS A 6 -36.65 -2.88 22.96
C LYS A 6 -35.79 -2.12 23.96
N PHE A 7 -36.00 -2.34 25.26
CA PHE A 7 -35.21 -1.70 26.31
C PHE A 7 -33.76 -2.18 26.32
N LEU A 8 -33.53 -3.51 26.18
CA LEU A 8 -32.18 -4.07 26.09
C LEU A 8 -31.45 -3.56 24.84
N LYS A 9 -32.12 -3.48 23.69
CA LYS A 9 -31.56 -2.96 22.43
C LYS A 9 -31.23 -1.47 22.53
N ALA A 10 -32.07 -0.68 23.19
CA ALA A 10 -31.82 0.74 23.42
C ALA A 10 -30.63 0.97 24.38
N MET A 11 -30.53 0.18 25.44
CA MET A 11 -29.44 0.29 26.42
C MET A 11 -28.09 -0.18 25.84
N VAL A 12 -28.10 -1.28 25.08
CA VAL A 12 -26.92 -1.75 24.32
C VAL A 12 -26.52 -0.71 23.28
N SER A 13 -27.48 -0.15 22.51
CA SER A 13 -27.20 0.88 21.51
C SER A 13 -26.63 2.16 22.13
N ALA A 14 -27.11 2.59 23.28
CA ALA A 14 -26.61 3.78 23.97
C ALA A 14 -25.17 3.58 24.50
N LYS A 15 -24.89 2.45 25.16
CA LYS A 15 -23.56 2.15 25.70
C LYS A 15 -22.53 1.91 24.59
N VAL A 16 -22.93 1.19 23.54
CA VAL A 16 -22.11 0.97 22.34
C VAL A 16 -21.83 2.30 21.63
N ARG A 17 -22.82 3.18 21.46
CA ARG A 17 -22.63 4.47 20.81
C ARG A 17 -21.71 5.39 21.61
N ALA A 18 -21.79 5.37 22.94
CA ALA A 18 -20.87 6.10 23.81
C ALA A 18 -19.43 5.57 23.69
N TYR A 19 -19.25 4.24 23.69
CA TYR A 19 -17.95 3.59 23.50
C TYR A 19 -17.34 3.86 22.12
N VAL A 20 -18.15 3.76 21.06
CA VAL A 20 -17.74 4.07 19.68
C VAL A 20 -17.36 5.54 19.55
N LYS A 21 -18.11 6.45 20.18
CA LYS A 21 -17.79 7.89 20.19
C LYS A 21 -16.46 8.18 20.89
N ASP A 22 -16.20 7.52 22.02
CA ASP A 22 -14.96 7.66 22.78
C ASP A 22 -13.76 7.04 22.04
N TYR A 23 -13.94 5.87 21.43
CA TYR A 23 -12.95 5.22 20.57
C TYR A 23 -12.63 6.05 19.31
N CYS A 24 -13.65 6.58 18.63
CA CYS A 24 -13.48 7.42 17.45
C CYS A 24 -12.79 8.75 17.80
N LYS A 25 -13.01 9.29 19.01
CA LYS A 25 -12.30 10.49 19.48
C LYS A 25 -10.82 10.21 19.75
N ARG A 26 -10.47 9.01 20.23
CA ARG A 26 -9.08 8.59 20.46
C ARG A 26 -8.35 8.18 19.17
N ASN A 27 -9.03 7.48 18.26
CA ASN A 27 -8.44 6.82 17.09
C ASN A 27 -8.98 7.38 15.75
N GLY A 28 -9.35 8.66 15.73
CA GLY A 28 -10.12 9.25 14.62
C GLY A 28 -9.50 9.05 13.24
N LEU A 29 -8.19 9.29 13.10
CA LEU A 29 -7.48 9.14 11.82
C LEU A 29 -7.46 7.69 11.32
N LEU A 30 -7.25 6.72 12.22
CA LEU A 30 -7.23 5.29 11.88
C LEU A 30 -8.61 4.80 11.45
N THR A 31 -9.66 5.20 12.17
CA THR A 31 -11.03 4.82 11.80
C THR A 31 -11.48 5.46 10.49
N LEU A 32 -11.03 6.68 10.20
CA LEU A 32 -11.33 7.39 8.96
C LEU A 32 -10.60 6.77 7.77
N SER A 33 -9.33 6.35 7.92
CA SER A 33 -8.58 5.71 6.82
C SER A 33 -9.17 4.35 6.47
N VAL A 34 -9.54 3.54 7.45
CA VAL A 34 -10.22 2.25 7.21
C VAL A 34 -11.55 2.47 6.51
N PHE A 35 -12.34 3.45 6.96
CA PHE A 35 -13.61 3.79 6.32
C PHE A 35 -13.42 4.32 4.88
N ALA A 36 -12.37 5.11 4.62
CA ALA A 36 -12.03 5.60 3.30
C ALA A 36 -11.63 4.46 2.34
N VAL A 37 -10.91 3.44 2.80
CA VAL A 37 -10.58 2.26 1.99
C VAL A 37 -11.86 1.48 1.62
N VAL A 38 -12.72 1.21 2.61
CA VAL A 38 -13.96 0.46 2.37
C VAL A 38 -14.89 1.21 1.42
N THR A 39 -15.12 2.49 1.67
CA THR A 39 -15.97 3.32 0.79
C THR A 39 -15.34 3.50 -0.58
N GLY A 40 -14.01 3.67 -0.69
CA GLY A 40 -13.29 3.74 -1.96
C GLY A 40 -13.41 2.47 -2.81
N CYS A 41 -13.29 1.29 -2.19
CA CYS A 41 -13.48 0.01 -2.88
C CYS A 41 -14.93 -0.15 -3.39
N VAL A 42 -15.92 0.15 -2.56
CA VAL A 42 -17.34 0.08 -2.94
C VAL A 42 -17.63 1.06 -4.08
N LEU A 43 -17.20 2.31 -3.96
CA LEU A 43 -17.42 3.31 -4.99
C LEU A 43 -16.71 2.93 -6.30
N GLY A 44 -15.48 2.43 -6.24
CA GLY A 44 -14.74 1.96 -7.41
C GLY A 44 -15.45 0.82 -8.15
N PHE A 45 -16.03 -0.14 -7.43
CA PHE A 45 -16.79 -1.24 -8.02
C PHE A 45 -18.10 -0.74 -8.67
N VAL A 46 -18.80 0.17 -8.00
CA VAL A 46 -20.03 0.80 -8.52
C VAL A 46 -19.71 1.60 -9.79
N LEU A 47 -18.71 2.49 -9.76
CA LEU A 47 -18.31 3.31 -10.91
C LEU A 47 -17.85 2.46 -12.11
N ARG A 48 -17.25 1.28 -11.87
CA ARG A 48 -16.87 0.34 -12.94
C ARG A 48 -18.08 -0.18 -13.71
N THR A 49 -19.23 -0.34 -13.06
CA THR A 49 -20.45 -0.88 -13.69
C THR A 49 -21.11 0.11 -14.66
N TYR A 50 -20.96 1.41 -14.42
CA TYR A 50 -21.61 2.48 -15.20
C TYR A 50 -20.86 2.91 -16.48
N ASN A 51 -19.75 2.26 -16.86
CA ASN A 51 -18.97 2.55 -18.08
C ASN A 51 -18.73 4.06 -18.35
N LEU A 52 -18.18 4.77 -17.36
CA LEU A 52 -17.95 6.21 -17.48
C LEU A 52 -16.86 6.58 -18.50
N SER A 53 -17.08 7.69 -19.21
CA SER A 53 -16.13 8.33 -20.11
C SER A 53 -14.77 8.59 -19.44
N THR A 54 -13.68 8.48 -20.21
CA THR A 54 -12.29 8.66 -19.74
C THR A 54 -12.06 9.97 -19.00
N GLN A 55 -12.72 11.06 -19.42
CA GLN A 55 -12.59 12.37 -18.79
C GLN A 55 -13.15 12.36 -17.36
N ALA A 56 -14.30 11.72 -17.12
CA ALA A 56 -14.92 11.66 -15.79
C ALA A 56 -14.04 10.88 -14.79
N LYS A 57 -13.33 9.83 -15.25
CA LYS A 57 -12.39 9.06 -14.42
C LYS A 57 -11.21 9.92 -13.95
N ILE A 58 -10.67 10.77 -14.82
CA ILE A 58 -9.55 11.66 -14.48
C ILE A 58 -9.96 12.68 -13.42
N TYR A 59 -11.13 13.30 -13.55
CA TYR A 59 -11.64 14.22 -12.53
C TYR A 59 -11.92 13.52 -11.20
N PHE A 60 -12.42 12.29 -11.24
CA PHE A 60 -12.69 11.51 -10.03
C PHE A 60 -11.41 11.07 -9.29
N SER A 61 -10.32 10.75 -10.01
CA SER A 61 -9.03 10.38 -9.39
C SER A 61 -8.19 11.56 -8.93
N PHE A 62 -8.56 12.79 -9.29
CA PHE A 62 -7.84 14.02 -8.95
C PHE A 62 -7.45 14.18 -7.47
N PRO A 63 -8.34 13.99 -6.47
CA PRO A 63 -7.96 14.10 -5.07
C PRO A 63 -6.90 13.08 -4.63
N GLY A 64 -6.91 11.88 -5.22
CA GLY A 64 -5.90 10.85 -4.96
C GLY A 64 -4.53 11.20 -5.55
N GLU A 65 -4.52 11.75 -6.77
CA GLU A 65 -3.31 12.28 -7.41
C GLU A 65 -2.70 13.44 -6.61
N LEU A 66 -3.54 14.33 -6.08
CA LEU A 66 -3.09 15.45 -5.26
C LEU A 66 -2.44 14.96 -3.96
N LEU A 67 -3.02 13.96 -3.28
CA LEU A 67 -2.40 13.31 -2.13
C LEU A 67 -1.03 12.70 -2.48
N MET A 68 -0.95 11.97 -3.60
CA MET A 68 0.32 11.36 -4.04
C MET A 68 1.39 12.41 -4.33
N ARG A 69 1.03 13.56 -4.92
CA ARG A 69 1.97 14.68 -5.15
C ARG A 69 2.46 15.30 -3.85
N MET A 70 1.59 15.49 -2.87
CA MET A 70 1.96 16.00 -1.55
C MET A 70 2.95 15.05 -0.84
N LEU A 71 2.68 13.74 -0.84
CA LEU A 71 3.58 12.76 -0.23
C LEU A 71 4.93 12.71 -0.94
N LYS A 72 4.97 12.70 -2.27
CA LYS A 72 6.22 12.70 -3.06
C LYS A 72 7.09 13.93 -2.81
N MET A 73 6.49 15.10 -2.63
CA MET A 73 7.22 16.33 -2.29
C MET A 73 7.92 16.23 -0.93
N LEU A 74 7.31 15.53 0.04
CA LEU A 74 7.86 15.36 1.38
C LEU A 74 8.94 14.28 1.46
N ILE A 75 8.84 13.22 0.64
CA ILE A 75 9.75 12.07 0.70
C ILE A 75 11.22 12.47 0.52
N LEU A 76 11.54 13.25 -0.51
CA LEU A 76 12.93 13.62 -0.83
C LEU A 76 13.65 14.36 0.34
N PRO A 77 13.12 15.46 0.90
CA PRO A 77 13.77 16.15 2.01
C PRO A 77 13.76 15.37 3.33
N LEU A 78 12.71 14.57 3.61
CA LEU A 78 12.65 13.76 4.82
C LEU A 78 13.70 12.65 4.82
N ILE A 79 13.89 11.96 3.68
CA ILE A 79 14.89 10.89 3.58
C ILE A 79 16.29 11.47 3.77
N THR A 80 16.65 12.55 3.07
CA THR A 80 18.01 13.10 3.13
C THR A 80 18.33 13.66 4.52
N SER A 81 17.40 14.43 5.13
CA SER A 81 17.59 14.98 6.47
C SER A 81 17.63 13.89 7.56
N SER A 82 16.74 12.90 7.50
CA SER A 82 16.71 11.80 8.45
C SER A 82 17.96 10.92 8.35
N LEU A 83 18.46 10.64 7.15
CA LEU A 83 19.69 9.86 6.97
C LEU A 83 20.91 10.65 7.45
N MET A 84 21.01 11.93 7.10
CA MET A 84 22.13 12.79 7.54
C MET A 84 22.18 12.90 9.07
N SER A 85 21.05 13.22 9.70
CA SER A 85 20.97 13.32 11.17
C SER A 85 21.17 11.96 11.86
N GLY A 86 20.59 10.89 11.30
CA GLY A 86 20.73 9.55 11.85
C GLY A 86 22.15 9.03 11.81
N LEU A 87 22.86 9.23 10.68
CA LEU A 87 24.26 8.82 10.54
C LEU A 87 25.21 9.71 11.34
N SER A 88 24.95 11.02 11.45
CA SER A 88 25.77 11.95 12.23
C SER A 88 25.75 11.67 13.74
N ALA A 89 24.70 11.02 14.25
CA ALA A 89 24.57 10.69 15.66
C ALA A 89 25.30 9.39 16.06
N MET A 90 25.84 8.63 15.09
CA MET A 90 26.45 7.32 15.34
C MET A 90 27.93 7.29 14.95
N ASP A 91 28.74 6.55 15.72
CA ASP A 91 30.13 6.28 15.34
C ASP A 91 30.21 5.48 14.03
N THR A 92 31.25 5.72 13.23
CA THR A 92 31.49 5.05 11.94
C THR A 92 31.50 3.52 12.06
N LYS A 93 32.07 2.96 13.14
CA LYS A 93 32.05 1.51 13.38
C LYS A 93 30.65 0.98 13.72
N ALA A 94 29.86 1.74 14.47
CA ALA A 94 28.50 1.36 14.85
C ALA A 94 27.55 1.41 13.65
N SER A 95 27.63 2.47 12.84
CA SER A 95 26.87 2.64 11.60
C SER A 95 27.15 1.52 10.60
N GLY A 96 28.42 1.15 10.40
CA GLY A 96 28.79 0.04 9.52
C GLY A 96 28.23 -1.32 9.98
N ARG A 97 28.25 -1.60 11.29
CA ARG A 97 27.69 -2.85 11.83
C ARG A 97 26.16 -2.91 11.70
N LEU A 98 25.47 -1.80 11.93
CA LEU A 98 24.02 -1.71 11.73
C LEU A 98 23.65 -1.83 10.25
N GLY A 99 24.42 -1.19 9.37
CA GLY A 99 24.25 -1.30 7.92
C GLY A 99 24.40 -2.74 7.44
N PHE A 100 25.46 -3.44 7.85
CA PHE A 100 25.66 -4.84 7.50
C PHE A 100 24.52 -5.73 8.00
N LEU A 101 24.13 -5.59 9.27
CA LEU A 101 23.01 -6.36 9.84
C LEU A 101 21.71 -6.12 9.06
N THR A 102 21.46 -4.87 8.69
CA THR A 102 20.26 -4.48 7.93
C THR A 102 20.29 -5.05 6.52
N ILE A 103 21.42 -4.99 5.81
CA ILE A 103 21.59 -5.58 4.47
C ILE A 103 21.39 -7.09 4.53
N THR A 104 22.05 -7.79 5.46
CA THR A 104 21.89 -9.24 5.61
C THR A 104 20.45 -9.62 5.94
N TYR A 105 19.78 -8.86 6.81
CA TYR A 105 18.37 -9.07 7.13
C TYR A 105 17.47 -8.89 5.90
N TYR A 106 17.64 -7.81 5.14
CA TYR A 106 16.84 -7.59 3.93
C TYR A 106 17.08 -8.68 2.89
N LEU A 107 18.33 -9.05 2.61
CA LEU A 107 18.65 -10.12 1.66
C LEU A 107 18.05 -11.47 2.07
N TRP A 108 18.09 -11.80 3.36
CA TRP A 108 17.53 -13.04 3.87
C TRP A 108 16.00 -13.08 3.74
N THR A 109 15.32 -12.01 4.14
CA THR A 109 13.86 -11.94 4.08
C THR A 109 13.33 -11.89 2.64
N THR A 110 14.00 -11.18 1.72
CA THR A 110 13.63 -11.15 0.30
C THR A 110 13.87 -12.49 -0.36
N PHE A 111 14.97 -13.19 -0.03
CA PHE A 111 15.23 -14.54 -0.53
C PHE A 111 14.12 -15.52 -0.13
N ILE A 112 13.72 -15.51 1.15
CA ILE A 112 12.61 -16.34 1.63
C ILE A 112 11.29 -15.95 0.92
N ALA A 113 10.99 -14.65 0.80
CA ALA A 113 9.78 -14.18 0.14
C ALA A 113 9.71 -14.62 -1.34
N VAL A 114 10.84 -14.59 -2.05
CA VAL A 114 10.95 -15.06 -3.45
C VAL A 114 10.70 -16.56 -3.54
N ILE A 115 11.31 -17.37 -2.66
CA ILE A 115 11.06 -18.82 -2.65
C ILE A 115 9.57 -19.11 -2.41
N VAL A 116 8.96 -18.46 -1.41
CA VAL A 116 7.53 -18.63 -1.12
C VAL A 116 6.67 -18.19 -2.31
N GLY A 117 7.00 -17.07 -2.96
CA GLY A 117 6.30 -16.60 -4.15
C GLY A 117 6.39 -17.58 -5.33
N ILE A 118 7.57 -18.15 -5.56
CA ILE A 118 7.80 -19.17 -6.61
C ILE A 118 7.02 -20.45 -6.30
N VAL A 119 7.06 -20.93 -5.07
CA VAL A 119 6.28 -22.12 -4.67
C VAL A 119 4.78 -21.85 -4.84
N LEU A 120 4.28 -20.68 -4.44
CA LEU A 120 2.87 -20.34 -4.54
C LEU A 120 2.39 -20.25 -6.00
N VAL A 121 3.17 -19.60 -6.89
CA VAL A 121 2.80 -19.48 -8.31
C VAL A 121 2.86 -20.84 -9.01
N LEU A 122 3.83 -21.69 -8.66
CA LEU A 122 3.94 -23.06 -9.21
C LEU A 122 2.87 -24.01 -8.65
N VAL A 123 2.28 -23.76 -7.48
CA VAL A 123 1.18 -24.59 -6.97
C VAL A 123 -0.15 -24.14 -7.57
N ILE A 124 -0.43 -22.83 -7.54
CA ILE A 124 -1.73 -22.28 -7.96
C ILE A 124 -1.84 -22.17 -9.48
N HIS A 125 -0.71 -22.04 -10.20
CA HIS A 125 -0.66 -21.76 -11.64
C HIS A 125 -1.64 -20.66 -12.08
N PRO A 126 -1.60 -19.46 -11.49
CA PRO A 126 -2.51 -18.40 -11.85
C PRO A 126 -2.28 -17.95 -13.31
N GLY A 127 -3.33 -17.92 -14.11
CA GLY A 127 -3.29 -17.38 -15.48
C GLY A 127 -3.45 -18.38 -16.62
N THR A 128 -3.56 -19.68 -16.34
CA THR A 128 -3.79 -20.74 -17.34
C THR A 128 -5.13 -20.66 -18.10
N GLY A 129 -6.02 -19.71 -17.75
CA GLY A 129 -7.33 -19.50 -18.39
C GLY A 129 -7.51 -18.15 -19.08
N THR A 130 -6.43 -17.38 -19.30
CA THR A 130 -6.48 -16.08 -19.98
C THR A 130 -5.59 -16.10 -21.22
N GLU A 131 -6.18 -16.39 -22.38
CA GLU A 131 -5.57 -16.02 -23.67
C GLU A 131 -5.50 -14.49 -23.73
N LYS A 132 -4.30 -13.95 -23.49
CA LYS A 132 -4.00 -12.56 -23.83
C LYS A 132 -3.62 -12.53 -25.31
N ASP A 133 -4.63 -12.55 -26.17
CA ASP A 133 -4.47 -12.14 -27.57
C ASP A 133 -4.21 -10.64 -27.60
N GLY A 134 -2.93 -10.31 -27.55
CA GLY A 134 -2.44 -8.93 -27.54
C GLY A 134 -0.95 -8.95 -27.73
N HIS A 135 -0.52 -9.33 -28.93
CA HIS A 135 0.86 -9.18 -29.39
C HIS A 135 1.20 -7.68 -29.48
N HIS A 136 1.47 -7.06 -28.33
CA HIS A 136 2.13 -5.76 -28.29
C HIS A 136 3.57 -5.99 -28.73
N SER A 137 3.85 -5.71 -30.00
CA SER A 137 5.20 -5.63 -30.54
C SER A 137 6.03 -4.69 -29.67
N HIS A 138 6.87 -5.26 -28.81
CA HIS A 138 7.84 -4.53 -28.00
C HIS A 138 8.91 -3.97 -28.94
N SER A 139 8.78 -2.69 -29.33
CA SER A 139 9.80 -1.94 -30.07
C SER A 139 10.83 -1.25 -29.15
N GLY A 140 10.93 -1.68 -27.89
CA GLY A 140 11.98 -1.23 -26.99
C GLY A 140 13.30 -1.98 -27.25
N PRO A 141 14.46 -1.35 -27.01
CA PRO A 141 15.75 -2.05 -27.09
C PRO A 141 15.72 -3.26 -26.15
N VAL A 142 16.13 -4.42 -26.68
CA VAL A 142 16.28 -5.64 -25.88
C VAL A 142 17.48 -5.42 -24.96
N MET A 143 17.27 -4.84 -23.78
CA MET A 143 18.34 -4.71 -22.78
C MET A 143 18.74 -6.10 -22.36
N THR A 144 20.01 -6.45 -22.58
CA THR A 144 20.54 -7.69 -21.99
C THR A 144 20.54 -7.51 -20.47
N SER A 145 20.42 -8.61 -19.72
CA SER A 145 20.49 -8.57 -18.25
C SER A 145 21.76 -7.87 -17.76
N ALA A 146 22.85 -7.95 -18.52
CA ALA A 146 24.06 -7.21 -18.24
C ALA A 146 23.88 -5.68 -18.35
N ASP A 147 23.13 -5.20 -19.35
CA ASP A 147 22.88 -3.76 -19.53
C ASP A 147 22.04 -3.21 -18.39
N ALA A 148 21.04 -3.96 -17.90
CA ALA A 148 20.24 -3.57 -16.75
C ALA A 148 21.07 -3.51 -15.45
N LEU A 149 22.03 -4.42 -15.27
CA LEU A 149 22.96 -4.36 -14.15
C LEU A 149 23.95 -3.20 -14.26
N LEU A 150 24.40 -2.90 -15.49
CA LEU A 150 25.25 -1.74 -15.75
C LEU A 150 24.48 -0.42 -15.58
N ASP A 151 23.19 -0.36 -15.88
CA ASP A 151 22.33 0.82 -15.67
C ASP A 151 22.03 1.07 -14.18
N LEU A 152 22.00 0.01 -13.35
CA LEU A 152 21.81 0.15 -11.90
C LEU A 152 23.06 0.70 -11.18
N ILE A 153 24.26 0.35 -11.67
CA ILE A 153 25.52 0.77 -11.05
C ILE A 153 26.00 2.15 -11.54
N ARG A 154 25.55 2.55 -12.73
CA ARG A 154 25.91 3.82 -13.38
C ARG A 154 25.08 4.98 -12.83
#